data_AF-A0A0K8U1V0-F1
#
_entry.id   AF-A0A0K8U1V0-F1
#
_cell.length_a   1.000
_cell.length_b   1.000
_cell.length_c   1.000
_cell.angle_alpha   90.00
_cell.angle_beta   90.00
_cell.angle_gamma   90.00
#
_symmetry.space_group_name_H-M   'P 1'
#
loop_
_entity.id
_entity.type
_entity.pdbx_description
1 polymer ?
#
loop_
_entity_poly.entity_id
_entity_poly.type
_entity_poly.pdbx_seq_one_letter_code
_entity_poly.pdbx_strand_id
1 'polypeptide(L)'
;QIILEGVEKISKTLLAQNTIFGWVLSGLVAEPVTAMTTQVEEISNEYLNSQLRKFWELEELPPISVTTPEDQYCEDFYKATTTRSENGRYVVRLPLKQQFPNTLALGHSRTSAIQQFLSMERNLLKKGELKSEYDGVLEEYLHLNHMEEVNPGEKIVNGKYYSFYLPHHAVVKPDKKTTKVRVVFNASKATSSGNSLNDILFTEPTLQPDLMLLILNWRIFKYVYNGDVEKMFRQIVVHKDDQDFQRIMFRKSPTSPLRDFKLKTVTFGVNCAPYLAIRTLHELADSTKLEFPLA
;
A
#
# COMPACT_ATOMS: atom_id res chain seq x y z
N GLN A 1 -45.13 -31.03 23.62
CA GLN A 1 -45.29 -32.48 23.86
C GLN A 1 -44.07 -33.15 23.25
N ILE A 2 -43.26 -33.89 24.02
CA ILE A 2 -41.94 -34.40 23.55
C ILE A 2 -42.11 -35.63 22.65
N ILE A 3 -43.13 -36.44 22.92
CA ILE A 3 -43.48 -37.64 22.16
C ILE A 3 -44.34 -37.23 20.96
N LEU A 4 -43.98 -37.73 19.77
CA LEU A 4 -44.71 -37.54 18.52
C LEU A 4 -45.50 -38.82 18.15
N GLU A 5 -46.46 -38.70 17.23
CA GLU A 5 -47.09 -39.88 16.63
C GLU A 5 -46.06 -40.69 15.83
N GLY A 6 -46.06 -42.01 16.02
CA GLY A 6 -45.10 -42.92 15.40
C GLY A 6 -44.48 -43.86 16.43
N VAL A 7 -45.07 -45.06 16.55
CA VAL A 7 -44.53 -46.17 17.34
C VAL A 7 -44.30 -47.34 16.42
N GLU A 8 -43.06 -47.79 16.33
CA GLU A 8 -42.69 -48.98 15.57
C GLU A 8 -42.18 -50.08 16.48
N LYS A 9 -42.74 -51.28 16.31
CA LYS A 9 -42.29 -52.46 17.04
C LYS A 9 -41.22 -53.17 16.22
N ILE A 10 -39.96 -52.92 16.55
CA ILE A 10 -38.80 -53.49 15.84
C ILE A 10 -38.64 -54.98 16.18
N SER A 11 -38.91 -55.38 17.42
CA SER A 11 -38.87 -56.79 17.83
C SER A 11 -39.86 -57.10 18.96
N LYS A 12 -39.91 -58.35 19.43
CA LYS A 12 -40.78 -58.72 20.56
C LYS A 12 -40.48 -57.92 21.84
N THR A 13 -39.25 -57.45 22.00
CA THR A 13 -38.76 -56.78 23.22
C THR A 13 -38.29 -55.34 22.98
N LEU A 14 -38.23 -54.86 21.73
CA LEU A 14 -37.74 -53.53 21.37
C LEU A 14 -38.82 -52.71 20.65
N LEU A 15 -39.01 -51.47 21.10
CA LEU A 15 -39.99 -50.52 20.62
C LEU A 15 -39.32 -49.17 20.32
N ALA A 16 -39.56 -48.64 19.14
CA ALA A 16 -39.12 -47.31 18.71
C ALA A 16 -40.27 -46.31 18.88
N GLN A 17 -40.01 -45.20 19.57
CA GLN A 17 -40.94 -44.09 19.76
C GLN A 17 -40.36 -42.85 19.09
N ASN A 18 -41.14 -42.23 18.21
CA ASN A 18 -40.76 -40.97 17.61
C ASN A 18 -40.89 -39.84 18.64
N THR A 19 -39.89 -38.96 18.72
CA THR A 19 -39.88 -37.78 19.58
C THR A 19 -39.39 -36.56 18.79
N ILE A 20 -39.58 -35.36 19.34
CA ILE A 20 -39.05 -34.13 18.73
C ILE A 20 -37.51 -34.11 18.59
N PHE A 21 -36.80 -35.02 19.27
CA PHE A 21 -35.35 -35.17 19.21
C PHE A 21 -34.89 -36.36 18.34
N GLY A 22 -35.82 -37.00 17.62
CA GLY A 22 -35.58 -38.21 16.83
C GLY A 22 -36.16 -39.48 17.47
N TRP A 23 -35.83 -40.64 16.89
CA TRP A 23 -36.35 -41.93 17.32
C TRP A 23 -35.65 -42.44 18.57
N VAL A 24 -36.44 -42.78 19.60
CA VAL A 24 -35.95 -43.38 20.85
C VAL A 24 -36.28 -44.86 20.87
N LEU A 25 -35.29 -45.71 21.11
CA LEU A 25 -35.46 -47.15 21.27
C LEU A 25 -35.58 -47.52 22.75
N SER A 26 -36.59 -48.31 23.08
CA SER A 26 -36.85 -48.82 24.44
C SER A 26 -37.08 -50.32 24.40
N GLY A 27 -36.52 -51.05 25.35
CA GLY A 27 -36.69 -52.50 25.39
C GLY A 27 -36.07 -53.16 26.62
N LEU A 28 -36.42 -54.42 26.84
CA LEU A 28 -35.90 -55.22 27.94
C LEU A 28 -34.44 -55.62 27.67
N VAL A 29 -33.55 -55.25 28.58
CA VAL A 29 -32.14 -55.65 28.56
C VAL A 29 -31.96 -56.83 29.51
N ALA A 30 -31.24 -57.88 29.08
CA ALA A 30 -31.03 -59.10 29.87
C ALA A 30 -29.99 -58.94 30.99
N GLU A 31 -29.16 -57.89 30.96
CA GLU A 31 -28.11 -57.61 31.95
C GLU A 31 -28.29 -56.20 32.56
N PRO A 32 -27.91 -55.99 33.84
CA PRO A 32 -28.00 -54.69 34.48
C PRO A 32 -26.99 -53.70 33.89
N VAL A 33 -27.50 -52.61 33.31
CA VAL A 33 -26.69 -51.52 32.75
C VAL A 33 -25.95 -50.79 33.89
N THR A 34 -24.62 -50.83 33.88
CA THR A 34 -23.79 -50.25 34.96
C THR A 34 -23.34 -48.82 34.67
N ALA A 35 -23.43 -48.34 33.42
CA ALA A 35 -23.14 -46.96 33.04
C ALA A 35 -23.83 -46.61 31.72
N MET A 36 -24.24 -45.34 31.58
CA MET A 36 -24.72 -44.77 30.31
C MET A 36 -23.70 -43.75 29.80
N THR A 37 -23.32 -43.85 28.54
CA THR A 37 -22.45 -42.86 27.88
C THR A 37 -23.23 -42.24 26.72
N THR A 38 -23.39 -40.92 26.73
CA THR A 38 -23.96 -40.16 25.60
C THR A 38 -22.82 -39.72 24.71
N GLN A 39 -22.75 -40.23 23.49
CA GLN A 39 -21.89 -39.69 22.44
C GLN A 39 -22.67 -38.66 21.64
N VAL A 40 -22.24 -37.40 21.69
CA VAL A 40 -22.74 -36.34 20.80
C VAL A 40 -21.73 -36.22 19.68
N GLU A 41 -22.09 -36.66 18.47
CA GLU A 41 -21.34 -36.29 17.27
C GLU A 41 -21.76 -34.88 16.87
N GLU A 42 -20.86 -33.92 17.09
CA GLU A 42 -21.00 -32.58 16.52
C GLU A 42 -20.75 -32.69 15.01
N ILE A 43 -21.82 -32.68 14.22
CA ILE A 43 -21.71 -32.54 12.77
C ILE A 43 -21.22 -31.11 12.52
N SER A 44 -19.90 -30.91 12.45
CA SER A 44 -19.30 -29.63 12.12
C SER A 44 -19.72 -29.27 10.70
N ASN A 45 -20.71 -28.39 10.58
CA ASN A 45 -21.17 -27.88 9.29
C ASN A 45 -20.23 -26.75 8.85
N GLU A 46 -18.93 -27.07 8.70
CA GLU A 46 -17.88 -26.12 8.33
C GLU A 46 -18.24 -25.31 7.08
N TYR A 47 -18.94 -25.95 6.14
CA TYR A 47 -19.47 -25.29 4.96
C TYR A 47 -20.45 -24.16 5.33
N LEU A 48 -21.45 -24.44 6.18
CA LEU A 48 -22.42 -23.43 6.62
C LEU A 48 -21.75 -22.31 7.41
N ASN A 49 -20.82 -22.64 8.32
CA ASN A 49 -20.05 -21.64 9.08
C ASN A 49 -19.21 -20.75 8.14
N SER A 50 -18.64 -21.33 7.08
CA SER A 50 -17.90 -20.56 6.08
C SER A 50 -18.80 -19.62 5.28
N GLN A 51 -20.03 -20.04 4.97
CA GLN A 51 -21.00 -19.21 4.25
C GLN A 51 -21.52 -18.07 5.14
N LEU A 52 -21.83 -18.36 6.41
CA LEU A 52 -22.24 -17.37 7.40
C LEU A 52 -21.14 -16.33 7.63
N ARG A 53 -19.89 -16.76 7.75
CA ARG A 53 -18.75 -15.85 7.89
C ARG A 53 -18.59 -14.94 6.67
N LYS A 54 -18.65 -15.50 5.46
CA LYS A 54 -18.59 -14.71 4.21
C LYS A 54 -19.75 -13.73 4.08
N PHE A 55 -20.94 -14.14 4.52
CA PHE A 55 -22.13 -13.27 4.53
C PHE A 55 -21.94 -12.08 5.48
N TRP A 56 -21.47 -12.31 6.70
CA TRP A 56 -21.17 -11.22 7.64
C TRP A 56 -20.00 -10.35 7.17
N GLU A 57 -18.93 -10.93 6.61
CA GLU A 57 -17.83 -10.16 6.01
C GLU A 57 -18.30 -9.25 4.84
N LEU A 58 -19.40 -9.60 4.17
CA LEU A 58 -19.97 -8.81 3.06
C LEU A 58 -20.97 -7.74 3.53
N GLU A 59 -21.80 -8.06 4.52
CA GLU A 59 -22.87 -7.20 5.04
C GLU A 59 -22.41 -6.25 6.15
N GLU A 60 -21.33 -6.60 6.87
CA GLU A 60 -20.73 -5.70 7.84
C GLU A 60 -20.17 -4.47 7.12
N LEU A 61 -20.64 -3.29 7.54
CA LEU A 61 -20.02 -2.04 7.13
C LEU A 61 -18.56 -2.09 7.56
N PRO A 62 -17.61 -1.73 6.66
CA PRO A 62 -16.22 -1.66 7.05
C PRO A 62 -16.10 -0.76 8.28
N PRO A 63 -15.33 -1.18 9.30
CA PRO A 63 -15.17 -0.37 10.49
C PRO A 63 -14.70 1.02 10.07
N ILE A 64 -15.41 2.04 10.55
CA ILE A 64 -15.02 3.45 10.35
C ILE A 64 -13.57 3.53 10.79
N SER A 65 -12.69 3.96 9.87
CA SER A 65 -11.27 4.08 10.15
C SER A 65 -11.11 5.03 11.34
N VAL A 66 -10.83 4.46 12.52
CA VAL A 66 -10.57 5.26 13.70
C VAL A 66 -9.28 6.01 13.43
N THR A 67 -9.35 7.33 13.30
CA THR A 67 -8.19 8.20 13.14
C THR A 67 -7.24 7.94 14.31
N THR A 68 -6.08 7.37 14.03
CA THR A 68 -5.06 7.13 15.04
C THR A 68 -4.37 8.45 15.41
N PRO A 69 -3.74 8.55 16.59
CA PRO A 69 -2.91 9.71 16.93
C PRO A 69 -1.83 9.98 15.89
N GLU A 70 -1.28 8.93 15.27
CA GLU A 70 -0.31 9.00 14.18
C GLU A 70 -0.92 9.61 12.92
N ASP A 71 -2.16 9.25 12.57
CA ASP A 71 -2.88 9.84 11.44
C ASP A 71 -3.11 11.34 11.63
N GLN A 72 -3.51 11.74 12.84
CA GLN A 72 -3.71 13.15 13.18
C GLN A 72 -2.39 13.94 13.12
N TYR A 73 -1.30 13.37 13.64
CA TYR A 73 0.02 13.97 13.53
C TYR A 73 0.44 14.19 12.07
N CYS A 74 0.20 13.22 11.18
CA CYS A 74 0.53 13.34 9.77
C CYS A 74 -0.29 14.44 9.08
N GLU A 75 -1.58 14.53 9.38
CA GLU A 75 -2.46 15.59 8.86
C GLU A 75 -2.01 16.99 9.34
N ASP A 76 -1.71 17.13 10.62
CA ASP A 76 -1.24 18.38 11.20
C ASP A 76 0.13 18.78 10.63
N PHE A 77 1.04 17.81 10.48
CA PHE A 77 2.34 18.00 9.84
C PHE A 77 2.19 18.43 8.39
N TYR A 78 1.30 17.80 7.63
CA TYR A 78 1.02 18.16 6.24
C TYR A 78 0.51 19.60 6.15
N LYS A 79 -0.50 19.98 6.95
CA LYS A 79 -1.05 21.35 6.95
C LYS A 79 -0.02 22.39 7.35
N ALA A 80 0.81 22.09 8.36
CA ALA A 80 1.79 23.03 8.88
C ALA A 80 2.97 23.28 7.92
N THR A 81 3.30 22.29 7.08
CA THR A 81 4.53 22.31 6.30
C THR A 81 4.33 22.41 4.79
N THR A 82 3.12 22.16 4.31
CA THR A 82 2.81 22.24 2.89
C THR A 82 2.56 23.68 2.48
N THR A 83 3.17 24.09 1.37
CA THR A 83 3.01 25.43 0.80
C THR A 83 2.72 25.35 -0.68
N ARG A 84 2.08 26.40 -1.23
CA ARG A 84 1.89 26.54 -2.68
C ARG A 84 2.91 27.53 -3.22
N SER A 85 3.71 27.08 -4.17
CA SER A 85 4.72 27.93 -4.83
C SER A 85 4.08 28.86 -5.86
N GLU A 86 4.82 29.88 -6.28
CA GLU A 86 4.35 30.92 -7.22
C GLU A 86 3.88 30.37 -8.57
N ASN A 87 4.43 29.22 -8.99
CA ASN A 87 4.02 28.55 -10.24
C ASN A 87 2.77 27.65 -10.07
N GLY A 88 2.13 27.69 -8.90
CA GLY A 88 0.93 26.94 -8.57
C GLY A 88 1.17 25.51 -8.08
N ARG A 89 2.41 24.99 -8.10
CA ARG A 89 2.73 23.66 -7.57
C ARG A 89 2.83 23.66 -6.06
N TYR A 90 2.37 22.57 -5.44
CA TYR A 90 2.53 22.34 -4.01
C TYR A 90 3.94 21.84 -3.69
N VAL A 91 4.46 22.31 -2.56
CA VAL A 91 5.74 21.91 -1.97
C VAL A 91 5.44 21.25 -0.63
N VAL A 92 5.77 19.97 -0.50
CA VAL A 92 5.50 19.14 0.69
C VAL A 92 6.79 18.73 1.41
N ARG A 93 6.71 18.46 2.71
CA ARG A 93 7.78 17.82 3.48
C ARG A 93 7.58 16.31 3.54
N LEU A 94 8.68 15.56 3.71
CA LEU A 94 8.60 14.14 4.03
C LEU A 94 8.32 13.96 5.53
N PRO A 95 7.34 13.13 5.93
CA PRO A 95 6.96 12.95 7.33
C PRO A 95 7.96 12.03 8.06
N LEU A 96 9.13 12.58 8.38
CA LEU A 96 10.17 11.87 9.14
C LEU A 96 9.68 11.56 10.56
N LYS A 97 9.93 10.33 11.01
CA LYS A 97 9.65 9.89 12.38
C LYS A 97 10.49 10.65 13.40
N GLN A 98 9.92 10.97 14.56
CA GLN A 98 10.61 11.70 15.63
C GLN A 98 11.85 10.97 16.17
N GLN A 99 11.87 9.64 16.03
CA GLN A 99 13.02 8.79 16.35
C GLN A 99 14.24 9.08 15.46
N PHE A 100 14.03 9.58 14.24
CA PHE A 100 15.09 9.95 13.32
C PHE A 100 15.67 11.32 13.66
N PRO A 101 17.00 11.50 13.67
CA PRO A 101 18.07 10.57 13.27
C PRO A 101 18.79 9.92 14.47
N ASN A 102 18.14 9.85 15.63
CA ASN A 102 18.76 9.48 16.89
C ASN A 102 18.63 7.98 17.17
N THR A 103 17.43 7.53 17.53
CA THR A 103 17.15 6.12 17.81
C THR A 103 16.92 5.33 16.53
N LEU A 104 16.42 6.00 15.49
CA LEU A 104 16.28 5.46 14.15
C LEU A 104 17.24 6.20 13.21
N ALA A 105 18.15 5.48 12.57
CA ALA A 105 19.17 6.10 11.74
C ALA A 105 19.30 5.37 10.41
N LEU A 106 19.63 6.13 9.36
CA LEU A 106 20.12 5.58 8.11
C LEU A 106 21.63 5.31 8.22
N GLY A 107 22.10 4.38 7.41
CA GLY A 107 23.52 4.13 7.16
C GLY A 107 23.85 4.25 5.68
N HIS A 108 24.92 3.58 5.26
CA HIS A 108 25.36 3.53 3.88
C HIS A 108 24.30 2.89 2.98
N SER A 109 23.84 3.66 2.00
CA SER A 109 22.90 3.28 0.94
C SER A 109 23.55 3.34 -0.44
N ARG A 110 24.50 4.28 -0.65
CA ARG A 110 25.10 4.56 -1.96
C ARG A 110 25.75 3.33 -2.61
N THR A 111 26.55 2.58 -1.84
CA THR A 111 27.28 1.41 -2.37
C THR A 111 26.31 0.35 -2.91
N SER A 112 25.23 0.06 -2.17
CA SER A 112 24.22 -0.92 -2.60
C SER A 112 23.46 -0.43 -3.85
N ALA A 113 23.11 0.86 -3.89
CA ALA A 113 22.46 1.45 -5.05
C ALA A 113 23.34 1.40 -6.31
N ILE A 114 24.65 1.65 -6.19
CA ILE A 114 25.61 1.53 -7.31
C ILE A 114 25.67 0.10 -7.83
N GLN A 115 25.81 -0.88 -6.94
CA GLN A 115 25.89 -2.29 -7.34
C GLN A 115 24.62 -2.72 -8.10
N GLN A 116 23.45 -2.30 -7.61
CA GLN A 116 22.18 -2.57 -8.27
C GLN A 116 22.06 -1.86 -9.63
N PHE A 117 22.46 -0.59 -9.71
CA PHE A 117 22.47 0.16 -10.97
C PHE A 117 23.36 -0.51 -12.01
N LEU A 118 24.61 -0.86 -11.67
CA LEU A 118 25.54 -1.51 -12.60
C LEU A 118 25.03 -2.88 -13.06
N SER A 119 24.37 -3.64 -12.18
CA SER A 119 23.74 -4.91 -12.54
C SER A 119 22.60 -4.70 -13.54
N MET A 120 21.71 -3.75 -13.27
CA MET A 120 20.63 -3.37 -14.18
C MET A 120 21.17 -2.87 -15.52
N GLU A 121 22.17 -1.98 -15.52
CA GLU A 121 22.76 -1.41 -16.74
C GLU A 121 23.29 -2.51 -17.66
N ARG A 122 24.05 -3.48 -17.12
CA ARG A 122 24.52 -4.65 -17.89
C ARG A 122 23.37 -5.45 -18.52
N ASN A 123 22.26 -5.58 -17.81
CA ASN A 123 21.08 -6.30 -18.32
C ASN A 123 20.32 -5.49 -19.37
N LEU A 124 20.23 -4.17 -19.22
CA LEU A 124 19.59 -3.28 -20.18
C LEU A 124 20.38 -3.19 -21.49
N LEU A 125 21.71 -3.17 -21.44
CA LEU A 125 22.57 -3.15 -22.63
C LEU A 125 22.32 -4.36 -23.55
N LYS A 126 21.95 -5.52 -22.99
CA LYS A 126 21.57 -6.70 -23.77
C LYS A 126 20.21 -6.57 -24.47
N LYS A 127 19.39 -5.61 -24.06
CA LYS A 127 17.98 -5.46 -24.45
C LYS A 127 17.70 -4.18 -25.26
N GLY A 128 18.72 -3.54 -25.83
CA GLY A 128 18.65 -2.48 -26.85
C GLY A 128 17.54 -1.43 -26.67
N GLU A 129 16.37 -1.70 -27.25
CA GLU A 129 15.15 -0.87 -27.16
C GLU A 129 14.80 -0.51 -25.70
N LEU A 130 14.87 -1.47 -24.79
CA LEU A 130 14.56 -1.26 -23.37
C LEU A 130 15.52 -0.28 -22.67
N LYS A 131 16.79 -0.26 -23.08
CA LYS A 131 17.79 0.71 -22.56
C LYS A 131 17.44 2.13 -23.00
N SER A 132 17.07 2.29 -24.27
CA SER A 132 16.73 3.59 -24.84
C SER A 132 15.47 4.17 -24.19
N GLU A 133 14.45 3.34 -23.97
CA GLU A 133 13.23 3.76 -23.26
C GLU A 133 13.52 4.12 -21.79
N TYR A 134 14.33 3.32 -21.08
CA TYR A 134 14.73 3.61 -19.71
C TYR A 134 15.51 4.94 -19.61
N ASP A 135 16.48 5.16 -20.51
CA ASP A 135 17.25 6.41 -20.55
C ASP A 135 16.34 7.60 -20.83
N GLY A 136 15.40 7.45 -21.78
CA GLY A 136 14.43 8.49 -22.11
C GLY A 136 13.57 8.89 -20.91
N VAL A 137 13.18 7.95 -20.04
CA VAL A 137 12.44 8.27 -18.81
C VAL A 137 13.29 9.15 -17.89
N LEU A 138 14.56 8.81 -17.63
CA LEU A 138 15.40 9.61 -16.75
C LEU A 138 15.80 10.96 -17.37
N GLU A 139 16.05 11.01 -18.68
CA GLU A 139 16.26 12.27 -19.39
C GLU A 139 15.03 13.19 -19.30
N GLU A 140 13.81 12.65 -19.34
CA GLU A 140 12.59 13.42 -19.11
C GLU A 140 12.54 14.01 -17.69
N TYR A 141 13.02 13.29 -16.66
CA TYR A 141 13.13 13.87 -15.31
C TYR A 141 14.08 15.08 -15.27
N LEU A 142 15.20 15.04 -16.00
CA LEU A 142 16.12 16.18 -16.09
C LEU A 142 15.49 17.34 -16.86
N HIS A 143 14.90 17.05 -18.02
CA HIS A 143 14.31 18.07 -18.90
C HIS A 143 13.17 18.83 -18.21
N LEU A 144 12.33 18.11 -17.45
CA LEU A 144 11.24 18.70 -16.68
C LEU A 144 11.69 19.31 -15.33
N ASN A 145 13.01 19.37 -15.05
CA ASN A 145 13.57 19.85 -13.78
C ASN A 145 12.98 19.12 -12.56
N HIS A 146 12.63 17.84 -12.73
CA HIS A 146 12.15 16.93 -11.68
C HIS A 146 13.30 16.18 -11.01
N MET A 147 14.51 16.26 -11.55
CA MET A 147 15.74 15.84 -10.88
C MET A 147 16.89 16.80 -11.21
N GLU A 148 17.88 16.88 -10.32
CA GLU A 148 19.08 17.68 -10.53
C GLU A 148 20.33 16.92 -10.12
N GLU A 149 21.45 17.20 -10.79
CA GLU A 149 22.76 16.62 -10.45
C GLU A 149 23.24 17.17 -9.10
N VAL A 150 23.88 16.32 -8.31
CA VAL A 150 24.43 16.66 -6.99
C VAL A 150 25.85 16.15 -6.86
N ASN A 151 26.58 16.72 -5.90
CA ASN A 151 27.91 16.23 -5.59
C ASN A 151 27.86 14.75 -5.17
N PRO A 152 28.77 13.91 -5.69
CA PRO A 152 28.83 12.51 -5.33
C PRO A 152 29.06 12.29 -3.83
N GLY A 153 28.40 11.28 -3.27
CA GLY A 153 28.60 10.85 -1.89
C GLY A 153 27.47 11.26 -0.95
N GLU A 154 27.35 10.55 0.17
CA GLU A 154 26.26 10.71 1.12
C GLU A 154 26.36 12.02 1.90
N LYS A 155 25.21 12.64 2.20
CA LYS A 155 25.13 13.82 3.05
C LYS A 155 25.20 13.38 4.50
N ILE A 156 26.33 13.64 5.14
CA ILE A 156 26.59 13.26 6.53
C ILE A 156 26.79 14.53 7.36
N VAL A 157 26.05 14.65 8.46
CA VAL A 157 26.17 15.75 9.41
C VAL A 157 26.31 15.16 10.81
N ASN A 158 27.37 15.53 11.53
CA ASN A 158 27.66 15.02 12.88
C ASN A 158 27.62 13.48 12.97
N GLY A 159 28.18 12.79 11.96
CA GLY A 159 28.22 11.33 11.89
C GLY A 159 26.88 10.65 11.54
N LYS A 160 25.83 11.42 11.23
CA LYS A 160 24.49 10.90 10.88
C LYS A 160 24.18 11.13 9.40
N TYR A 161 23.49 10.18 8.79
CA TYR A 161 23.14 10.18 7.38
C TYR A 161 21.81 10.91 7.14
N TYR A 162 21.86 11.99 6.36
CA TYR A 162 20.70 12.79 5.94
C TYR A 162 20.49 12.73 4.42
N SER A 163 20.84 11.58 3.84
CA SER A 163 20.57 11.28 2.44
C SER A 163 20.33 9.80 2.27
N PHE A 164 19.53 9.44 1.27
CA PHE A 164 19.26 8.06 0.92
C PHE A 164 19.31 7.86 -0.58
N TYR A 165 20.02 6.83 -1.02
CA TYR A 165 20.16 6.47 -2.42
C TYR A 165 19.12 5.40 -2.76
N LEU A 166 18.07 5.80 -3.47
CA LEU A 166 17.02 4.94 -4.00
C LEU A 166 17.60 4.06 -5.12
N PRO A 167 17.75 2.74 -4.88
CA PRO A 167 18.00 1.83 -5.97
C PRO A 167 16.78 1.82 -6.88
N HIS A 168 16.98 1.71 -8.18
CA HIS A 168 15.88 1.72 -9.14
C HIS A 168 16.11 0.73 -10.26
N HIS A 169 15.01 0.36 -10.93
CA HIS A 169 15.04 -0.56 -12.05
C HIS A 169 13.93 -0.27 -13.06
N ALA A 170 14.17 -0.66 -14.31
CA ALA A 170 13.17 -0.62 -15.36
C ALA A 170 12.18 -1.78 -15.21
N VAL A 171 10.89 -1.48 -15.24
CA VAL A 171 9.79 -2.45 -15.29
C VAL A 171 9.06 -2.28 -16.62
N VAL A 172 8.92 -3.37 -17.37
CA VAL A 172 8.17 -3.40 -18.62
C VAL A 172 6.72 -3.74 -18.33
N LYS A 173 5.79 -2.95 -18.88
CA LYS A 173 4.35 -3.24 -18.86
C LYS A 173 3.85 -3.31 -20.31
N PRO A 174 3.89 -4.49 -20.94
CA PRO A 174 3.59 -4.63 -22.37
C PRO A 174 2.15 -4.22 -22.71
N ASP A 175 1.22 -4.29 -21.75
CA ASP A 175 -0.21 -4.00 -21.95
C ASP A 175 -0.58 -2.50 -21.86
N LYS A 176 0.39 -1.61 -21.60
CA LYS A 176 0.15 -0.15 -21.50
C LYS A 176 0.34 0.54 -22.86
N LYS A 177 -0.71 1.22 -23.33
CA LYS A 177 -0.69 1.98 -24.61
C LYS A 177 0.28 3.17 -24.65
N THR A 178 0.62 3.80 -23.51
CA THR A 178 1.29 5.11 -23.47
C THR A 178 2.74 5.10 -22.96
N THR A 179 3.17 4.10 -22.18
CA THR A 179 4.58 3.96 -21.75
C THR A 179 4.87 2.50 -21.45
N LYS A 180 5.61 1.84 -22.34
CA LYS A 180 5.97 0.42 -22.19
C LYS A 180 6.94 0.19 -21.02
N VAL A 181 7.68 1.21 -20.61
CA VAL A 181 8.68 1.14 -19.52
C VAL A 181 8.40 2.17 -18.43
N ARG A 182 8.56 1.73 -17.18
CA ARG A 182 8.54 2.60 -15.99
C ARG A 182 9.79 2.39 -15.17
N VAL A 183 10.33 3.47 -14.62
CA VAL A 183 11.42 3.40 -13.63
C VAL A 183 10.78 3.31 -12.24
N VAL A 184 11.10 2.24 -11.52
CA VAL A 184 10.61 2.00 -10.15
C VAL A 184 11.75 2.25 -9.18
N PHE A 185 11.52 3.12 -8.20
CA PHE A 185 12.45 3.44 -7.13
C PHE A 185 12.10 2.61 -5.89
N ASN A 186 13.12 2.09 -5.20
CA ASN A 186 12.94 1.21 -4.05
C ASN A 186 13.36 1.90 -2.75
N ALA A 187 12.40 2.40 -1.98
CA ALA A 187 12.64 3.01 -0.68
C ALA A 187 12.65 2.01 0.51
N SER A 188 12.35 0.72 0.26
CA SER A 188 12.37 -0.33 1.30
C SER A 188 13.71 -1.07 1.38
N LYS A 189 14.70 -0.70 0.56
CA LYS A 189 16.04 -1.27 0.66
C LYS A 189 16.72 -0.82 1.97
N ALA A 190 17.03 -1.77 2.84
CA ALA A 190 17.77 -1.49 4.05
C ALA A 190 19.17 -0.93 3.74
N THR A 191 19.57 0.07 4.52
CA THR A 191 20.95 0.61 4.54
C THR A 191 21.84 -0.22 5.45
N SER A 192 23.12 0.16 5.59
CA SER A 192 24.04 -0.52 6.53
C SER A 192 23.62 -0.44 8.01
N SER A 193 22.67 0.43 8.38
CA SER A 193 22.10 0.46 9.73
C SER A 193 20.97 -0.56 9.95
N GLY A 194 20.54 -1.27 8.90
CA GLY A 194 19.37 -2.16 8.92
C GLY A 194 18.03 -1.45 8.62
N ASN A 195 17.99 -0.12 8.66
CA ASN A 195 16.79 0.66 8.35
C ASN A 195 16.77 1.11 6.88
N SER A 196 15.59 1.18 6.29
CA SER A 196 15.30 1.75 4.97
C SER A 196 14.71 3.16 5.06
N LEU A 197 14.51 3.83 3.92
CA LEU A 197 13.83 5.13 3.89
C LEU A 197 12.38 5.00 4.37
N ASN A 198 11.67 3.94 3.98
CA ASN A 198 10.30 3.72 4.44
C ASN A 198 10.22 3.48 5.96
N ASP A 199 11.26 2.90 6.58
CA ASP A 199 11.26 2.67 8.02
C ASP A 199 11.33 3.99 8.81
N ILE A 200 12.01 5.00 8.27
CA ILE A 200 12.18 6.32 8.90
C ILE A 200 11.04 7.30 8.62
N LEU A 201 10.14 6.96 7.71
CA LEU A 201 8.98 7.78 7.35
C LEU A 201 7.72 7.22 8.00
N PHE A 202 6.79 8.10 8.38
CA PHE A 202 5.46 7.64 8.75
C PHE A 202 4.76 7.01 7.55
N THR A 203 4.15 5.84 7.79
CA THR A 203 3.20 5.25 6.84
C THR A 203 1.85 5.88 7.15
N GLU A 204 1.46 6.81 6.30
CA GLU A 204 0.22 7.57 6.45
C GLU A 204 -1.01 6.71 6.08
N PRO A 205 -2.22 7.07 6.56
CA PRO A 205 -3.42 6.31 6.31
C PRO A 205 -3.82 6.34 4.83
N THR A 206 -4.57 5.34 4.40
CA THR A 206 -5.12 5.31 3.05
C THR A 206 -6.27 6.32 2.95
N LEU A 207 -6.03 7.45 2.26
CA LEU A 207 -7.08 8.44 1.98
C LEU A 207 -7.99 8.09 0.80
N GLN A 208 -7.62 7.07 0.02
CA GLN A 208 -8.41 6.63 -1.12
C GLN A 208 -9.72 6.02 -0.60
N PRO A 209 -10.90 6.53 -1.03
CA PRO A 209 -12.16 5.87 -0.72
C PRO A 209 -12.18 4.50 -1.41
N ASP A 210 -12.97 3.60 -0.84
CA ASP A 210 -13.20 2.29 -1.45
C ASP A 210 -13.74 2.45 -2.89
N LEU A 211 -13.17 1.68 -3.82
CA LEU A 211 -13.49 1.82 -5.25
C LEU A 211 -14.94 1.43 -5.54
N MET A 212 -15.49 0.44 -4.83
CA MET A 212 -16.89 0.05 -4.99
C MET A 212 -17.81 1.17 -4.51
N LEU A 213 -17.53 1.76 -3.34
CA LEU A 213 -18.29 2.91 -2.84
C LEU A 213 -18.20 4.11 -3.80
N LEU A 214 -17.03 4.39 -4.37
CA LEU A 214 -16.85 5.45 -5.37
C LEU A 214 -17.72 5.20 -6.62
N ILE A 215 -17.70 3.97 -7.14
CA ILE A 215 -18.50 3.59 -8.33
C ILE A 215 -20.01 3.64 -8.02
N LEU A 216 -20.44 3.22 -6.84
CA LEU A 216 -21.85 3.30 -6.43
C LEU A 216 -22.30 4.76 -6.35
N ASN A 217 -21.48 5.64 -5.76
CA ASN A 217 -21.76 7.08 -5.71
C ASN A 217 -21.84 7.69 -7.12
N TRP A 218 -20.96 7.29 -8.04
CA TRP A 218 -21.01 7.74 -9.43
C TRP A 218 -22.35 7.40 -10.12
N ARG A 219 -22.98 6.28 -9.77
CA ARG A 219 -24.27 5.87 -10.34
C ARG A 219 -25.46 6.71 -9.86
N ILE A 220 -25.30 7.49 -8.79
CA ILE A 220 -26.35 8.39 -8.29
C ILE A 220 -26.51 9.62 -9.20
N PHE A 221 -25.43 10.02 -9.89
CA PHE A 221 -25.41 11.22 -10.72
C PHE A 221 -25.68 10.90 -12.20
N LYS A 222 -26.45 11.75 -12.87
CA LYS A 222 -26.77 11.61 -14.31
C LYS A 222 -25.56 11.81 -15.22
N TYR A 223 -24.61 12.65 -14.79
CA TYR A 223 -23.40 13.01 -15.52
C TYR A 223 -22.20 12.91 -14.59
N VAL A 224 -21.09 12.37 -15.09
CA VAL A 224 -19.83 12.19 -14.34
C VAL A 224 -18.66 12.61 -15.23
N TYR A 225 -17.72 13.34 -14.64
CA TYR A 225 -16.46 13.69 -15.29
C TYR A 225 -15.35 12.77 -14.80
N ASN A 226 -14.50 12.35 -15.73
CA ASN A 226 -13.32 11.54 -15.46
C ASN A 226 -12.14 12.14 -16.23
N GLY A 227 -10.99 12.24 -15.56
CA GLY A 227 -9.73 12.66 -16.17
C GLY A 227 -8.56 11.92 -15.55
N ASP A 228 -7.49 11.77 -16.31
CA ASP A 228 -6.21 11.23 -15.84
C ASP A 228 -5.25 12.40 -15.55
N VAL A 229 -4.66 12.42 -14.36
CA VAL A 229 -3.66 13.44 -13.99
C VAL A 229 -2.30 12.92 -14.43
N GLU A 230 -1.85 13.41 -15.59
CA GLU A 230 -0.56 12.99 -16.13
C GLU A 230 0.58 13.27 -15.13
N LYS A 231 1.32 12.21 -14.79
CA LYS A 231 2.48 12.28 -13.88
C LYS A 231 2.13 12.90 -12.53
N MET A 232 0.95 12.59 -11.96
CA MET A 232 0.42 13.17 -10.70
C MET A 232 1.48 13.40 -9.60
N PHE A 233 2.26 12.38 -9.25
CA PHE A 233 3.27 12.48 -8.18
C PHE A 233 4.36 13.51 -8.50
N ARG A 234 4.74 13.62 -9.78
CA ARG A 234 5.76 14.55 -10.26
C ARG A 234 5.27 16.01 -10.33
N GLN A 235 3.97 16.26 -10.15
CA GLN A 235 3.44 17.62 -10.06
C GLN A 235 3.65 18.22 -8.65
N ILE A 236 3.98 17.39 -7.66
CA ILE A 236 4.15 17.79 -6.27
C ILE A 236 5.64 17.84 -5.97
N VAL A 237 6.13 19.00 -5.56
CA VAL A 237 7.54 19.24 -5.26
C VAL A 237 7.83 18.81 -3.82
N VAL A 238 8.96 18.19 -3.60
CA VAL A 238 9.48 17.89 -2.26
C VAL A 238 10.37 19.04 -1.83
N HIS A 239 10.19 19.49 -0.60
CA HIS A 239 10.97 20.59 -0.03
C HIS A 239 12.48 20.31 -0.09
N LYS A 240 13.29 21.37 -0.32
CA LYS A 240 14.74 21.27 -0.59
C LYS A 240 15.50 20.48 0.48
N ASP A 241 15.11 20.63 1.74
CA ASP A 241 15.74 19.95 2.88
C ASP A 241 15.57 18.42 2.84
N ASP A 242 14.51 17.93 2.20
CA ASP A 242 14.14 16.51 2.20
C ASP A 242 14.47 15.81 0.86
N GLN A 243 14.85 16.56 -0.17
CA GLN A 243 15.19 16.01 -1.50
C GLN A 243 16.40 15.07 -1.46
N ASP A 244 17.32 15.27 -0.51
CA ASP A 244 18.49 14.42 -0.34
C ASP A 244 18.15 12.98 0.10
N PHE A 245 16.93 12.73 0.60
CA PHE A 245 16.41 11.38 0.86
C PHE A 245 15.97 10.66 -0.43
N GLN A 246 16.01 11.32 -1.58
CA GLN A 246 15.57 10.75 -2.86
C GLN A 246 16.69 10.83 -3.91
N ARG A 247 17.90 10.36 -3.56
CA ARG A 247 19.04 10.34 -4.48
C ARG A 247 19.05 9.10 -5.38
N ILE A 248 19.52 9.23 -6.61
CA ILE A 248 19.63 8.13 -7.58
C ILE A 248 20.91 8.27 -8.40
N MET A 249 21.46 7.14 -8.86
CA MET A 249 22.63 7.10 -9.74
C MET A 249 22.21 6.90 -11.18
N PHE A 250 22.77 7.68 -12.11
CA PHE A 250 22.47 7.49 -13.52
C PHE A 250 23.64 7.87 -14.41
N ARG A 251 23.75 7.15 -15.52
CA ARG A 251 24.60 7.51 -16.65
C ARG A 251 23.99 6.95 -17.93
N LYS A 252 24.13 7.70 -19.02
CA LYS A 252 23.61 7.29 -20.34
C LYS A 252 24.49 6.21 -20.96
N SER A 253 25.81 6.42 -20.94
CA SER A 253 26.79 5.51 -21.53
C SER A 253 27.62 4.81 -20.45
N PRO A 254 27.96 3.51 -20.61
CA PRO A 254 28.89 2.81 -19.74
C PRO A 254 30.29 3.44 -19.69
N THR A 255 30.68 4.18 -20.73
CA THR A 255 31.94 4.90 -20.82
C THR A 255 31.91 6.24 -20.08
N SER A 256 30.73 6.77 -19.79
CA SER A 256 30.58 8.02 -19.05
C SER A 256 30.70 7.80 -17.54
N PRO A 257 31.17 8.79 -16.78
CA PRO A 257 31.22 8.69 -15.32
C PRO A 257 29.81 8.53 -14.77
N LEU A 258 29.68 7.70 -13.73
CA LEU A 258 28.43 7.57 -13.00
C LEU A 258 28.19 8.86 -12.21
N ARG A 259 27.01 9.47 -12.38
CA ARG A 259 26.65 10.73 -11.75
C ARG A 259 25.57 10.53 -10.70
N ASP A 260 25.58 11.42 -9.72
CA ASP A 260 24.65 11.43 -8.62
C ASP A 260 23.56 12.49 -8.86
N PHE A 261 22.30 12.11 -8.69
CA PHE A 261 21.15 13.00 -8.84
C PHE A 261 20.28 12.94 -7.59
N LYS A 262 19.51 14.00 -7.33
CA LYS A 262 18.39 13.96 -6.40
C LYS A 262 17.08 14.28 -7.10
N LEU A 263 16.02 13.57 -6.73
CA LEU A 263 14.67 13.81 -7.22
C LEU A 263 14.05 14.97 -6.44
N LYS A 264 13.34 15.85 -7.15
CA LYS A 264 12.77 17.09 -6.61
C LYS A 264 11.28 16.99 -6.33
N THR A 265 10.64 15.91 -6.75
CA THR A 265 9.20 15.71 -6.70
C THR A 265 8.86 14.49 -5.88
N VAL A 266 7.60 14.35 -5.46
CA VAL A 266 7.13 13.13 -4.80
C VAL A 266 7.39 11.93 -5.72
N THR A 267 8.04 10.91 -5.19
CA THR A 267 8.51 9.77 -5.97
C THR A 267 7.74 8.52 -5.59
N PHE A 268 7.21 7.82 -6.60
CA PHE A 268 6.56 6.53 -6.40
C PHE A 268 7.56 5.48 -5.90
N GLY A 269 7.14 4.71 -4.89
CA GLY A 269 7.99 3.70 -4.22
C GLY A 269 8.36 4.07 -2.77
N VAL A 270 8.10 5.32 -2.37
CA VAL A 270 8.12 5.77 -0.97
C VAL A 270 6.74 5.56 -0.34
N ASN A 271 6.68 5.06 0.90
CA ASN A 271 5.43 4.72 1.59
C ASN A 271 4.46 5.90 1.78
N CYS A 272 4.98 7.11 2.05
CA CYS A 272 4.17 8.32 2.23
C CYS A 272 3.69 8.96 0.90
N ALA A 273 4.26 8.56 -0.24
CA ALA A 273 3.96 9.19 -1.53
C ALA A 273 2.47 9.17 -1.94
N PRO A 274 1.71 8.06 -1.75
CA PRO A 274 0.29 8.02 -2.07
C PRO A 274 -0.54 9.03 -1.26
N TYR A 275 -0.35 9.07 0.06
CA TYR A 275 -1.06 10.00 0.92
C TYR A 275 -0.73 11.45 0.54
N LEU A 276 0.57 11.79 0.43
CA LEU A 276 0.98 13.14 0.03
C LEU A 276 0.34 13.56 -1.29
N ALA A 277 0.22 12.65 -2.25
CA ALA A 277 -0.40 12.96 -3.54
C ALA A 277 -1.91 13.21 -3.45
N ILE A 278 -2.63 12.34 -2.75
CA ILE A 278 -4.09 12.45 -2.63
C ILE A 278 -4.46 13.63 -1.75
N ARG A 279 -3.77 13.80 -0.62
CA ARG A 279 -4.02 14.93 0.29
C ARG A 279 -3.79 16.27 -0.38
N THR A 280 -2.79 16.36 -1.27
CA THR A 280 -2.55 17.55 -2.09
C THR A 280 -3.67 17.79 -3.11
N LEU A 281 -4.25 16.74 -3.68
CA LEU A 281 -5.43 16.90 -4.55
C LEU A 281 -6.64 17.40 -3.77
N HIS A 282 -6.87 16.90 -2.54
CA HIS A 282 -7.92 17.42 -1.67
C HIS A 282 -7.66 18.89 -1.29
N GLU A 283 -6.41 19.23 -0.94
CA GLU A 283 -6.02 20.62 -0.64
C GLU A 283 -6.25 21.56 -1.82
N LEU A 284 -5.91 21.11 -3.03
CA LEU A 284 -6.18 21.85 -4.25
C LEU A 284 -7.69 22.07 -4.40
N ALA A 285 -8.49 21.01 -4.33
CA ALA A 285 -9.94 21.08 -4.48
C ALA A 285 -10.58 22.05 -3.47
N ASP A 286 -10.19 21.97 -2.20
CA ASP A 286 -10.70 22.84 -1.13
C ASP A 286 -10.30 24.31 -1.35
N SER A 287 -9.04 24.56 -1.72
CA SER A 287 -8.55 25.92 -1.96
C SER A 287 -9.20 26.59 -3.17
N THR A 288 -9.56 25.81 -4.21
CA THR A 288 -10.17 26.34 -5.44
C THR A 288 -11.70 26.37 -5.40
N LYS A 289 -12.32 25.74 -4.39
CA LYS A 289 -13.77 25.61 -4.28
C LYS A 289 -14.51 26.95 -4.31
N LEU A 290 -13.91 28.00 -3.73
CA LEU A 290 -14.52 29.33 -3.73
C LEU A 290 -14.38 30.05 -5.07
N GLU A 291 -13.30 29.81 -5.81
CA GLU A 291 -13.07 30.39 -7.15
C GLU A 291 -13.90 29.68 -8.22
N PHE A 292 -14.14 28.37 -8.06
CA PHE A 292 -14.90 27.55 -8.99
C PHE A 292 -16.01 26.75 -8.26
N PRO A 293 -17.04 27.42 -7.72
CA PRO A 293 -18.05 26.77 -6.86
C PRO A 293 -18.99 25.80 -7.57
N LEU A 294 -18.93 25.75 -8.91
CA LEU A 294 -19.77 24.89 -9.76
C LEU A 294 -18.94 23.81 -10.49
N ALA A 295 -17.64 23.72 -10.24
CA ALA A 295 -16.73 22.72 -10.82
C ALA A 295 -16.64 21.45 -9.96
#